data_AF-A0AAV4GGH6-F1
#
_entry.id   AF-A0AAV4GGH6-F1
#
_cell.length_a   1.000
_cell.length_b   1.000
_cell.length_c   1.000
_cell.angle_alpha   90.00
_cell.angle_beta   90.00
_cell.angle_gamma   90.00
#
_symmetry.space_group_name_H-M   'P 1'
#
loop_
_entity.id
_entity.type
_entity.pdbx_description
1 polymer ?
#
loop_
_entity_poly.entity_id
_entity_poly.type
_entity_poly.pdbx_seq_one_letter_code
_entity_poly.pdbx_strand_id
1 'polypeptide(L)'
;MVVTRSEAKQQKEIHVVTGGGGFPGFTLGKKLAQNGHQVRLLDIAEPVWELEDGMEFIKGSVVDKTIVAEAIEGASVVYHMASYGMSGKSQNFSLEQDSLSRKFPEDAKADNLGLRTARIRFMTC
;
A
#
# COMPACT_ATOMS: atom_id res chain seq x y z
N MET A 1 -24.52 16.60 -30.22
CA MET A 1 -23.18 16.00 -30.00
C MET A 1 -22.96 15.91 -28.51
N VAL A 2 -23.16 14.73 -27.93
CA VAL A 2 -22.71 14.50 -26.55
C VAL A 2 -21.20 14.41 -26.64
N VAL A 3 -20.51 15.46 -26.21
CA VAL A 3 -19.06 15.46 -26.06
C VAL A 3 -18.76 14.43 -24.98
N THR A 4 -18.36 13.22 -25.39
CA THR A 4 -17.82 12.23 -24.47
C THR A 4 -16.62 12.88 -23.81
N ARG A 5 -16.75 13.19 -22.51
CA ARG A 5 -15.68 13.81 -21.75
C ARG A 5 -14.49 12.87 -21.78
N SER A 6 -13.51 13.25 -22.59
CA SER A 6 -12.08 12.95 -22.50
C SER A 6 -11.76 11.50 -22.17
N GLU A 7 -11.11 10.82 -23.11
CA GLU A 7 -10.09 9.82 -22.81
C GLU A 7 -9.06 10.51 -21.89
N ALA A 8 -9.33 10.49 -20.59
CA ALA A 8 -8.44 11.05 -19.59
C ALA A 8 -7.21 10.17 -19.64
N LYS A 9 -6.12 10.72 -20.18
CA LYS A 9 -4.76 10.21 -20.11
C LYS A 9 -4.52 9.67 -18.69
N GLN A 10 -4.73 8.36 -18.48
CA GLN A 10 -4.56 7.72 -17.18
C GLN A 10 -3.07 7.84 -16.86
N GLN A 11 -2.73 8.79 -15.99
CA GLN A 11 -1.38 8.91 -15.47
C GLN A 11 -1.10 7.60 -14.74
N LYS A 12 0.01 6.95 -15.08
CA LYS A 12 0.46 5.69 -14.49
C LYS A 12 0.89 5.95 -13.03
N GLU A 13 -0.09 6.08 -12.13
CA GLU A 13 0.14 6.34 -10.71
C GLU A 13 0.77 5.12 -10.04
N ILE A 14 1.56 5.37 -8.99
CA ILE A 14 2.16 4.33 -8.17
C ILE A 14 1.28 4.14 -6.93
N HIS A 15 0.83 2.91 -6.70
CA HIS A 15 -0.02 2.51 -5.59
C HIS A 15 0.73 1.54 -4.70
N VAL A 16 0.70 1.74 -3.40
CA VAL A 16 1.35 0.84 -2.42
C VAL A 16 0.27 0.12 -1.64
N VAL A 17 0.36 -1.19 -1.54
CA VAL A 17 -0.53 -2.02 -0.73
C VAL A 17 0.32 -2.72 0.32
N THR A 18 0.19 -2.29 1.58
CA THR A 18 0.78 -3.02 2.71
C THR A 18 -0.12 -4.19 3.09
N GLY A 19 0.45 -5.31 3.54
CA GLY A 19 -0.30 -6.57 3.66
C GLY A 19 -0.60 -7.20 2.29
N GLY A 20 0.23 -6.86 1.29
CA GLY A 20 0.03 -7.24 -0.11
C GLY A 20 0.25 -8.72 -0.42
N GLY A 21 0.90 -9.47 0.48
CA GLY A 21 1.12 -10.91 0.34
C GLY A 21 -0.13 -11.73 0.70
N GLY A 22 -1.04 -11.17 1.50
CA GLY A 22 -2.31 -11.79 1.84
C GLY A 22 -3.36 -11.69 0.72
N PHE A 23 -4.37 -12.57 0.76
CA PHE A 23 -5.46 -12.61 -0.22
C PHE A 23 -6.11 -11.24 -0.54
N PRO A 24 -6.57 -10.43 0.45
CA PRO A 24 -7.26 -9.19 0.13
C PRO A 24 -6.30 -8.11 -0.42
N GLY A 25 -5.07 -8.04 0.11
CA GLY A 25 -4.03 -7.12 -0.37
C GLY A 25 -3.60 -7.44 -1.80
N PHE A 26 -3.32 -8.73 -2.07
CA PHE A 26 -2.95 -9.19 -3.40
C PHE A 26 -4.07 -8.95 -4.42
N THR A 27 -5.31 -9.27 -4.07
CA THR A 27 -6.48 -9.07 -4.95
C THR A 27 -6.69 -7.59 -5.29
N LEU A 28 -6.49 -6.69 -4.31
CA LEU A 28 -6.53 -5.26 -4.57
C LEU A 28 -5.41 -4.83 -5.52
N GLY A 29 -4.18 -5.26 -5.24
CA GLY A 29 -3.03 -4.92 -6.08
C GLY A 29 -3.20 -5.38 -7.53
N LYS A 30 -3.67 -6.60 -7.73
CA LYS A 30 -4.01 -7.15 -9.04
C LYS A 30 -5.02 -6.29 -9.79
N LYS A 31 -6.11 -5.88 -9.15
CA LYS A 31 -7.12 -4.99 -9.78
C LYS A 31 -6.55 -3.62 -10.15
N LEU A 32 -5.67 -3.07 -9.31
CA LEU A 32 -5.01 -1.79 -9.59
C LEU A 32 -4.07 -1.91 -10.79
N ALA A 33 -3.27 -2.98 -10.88
CA ALA A 33 -2.40 -3.25 -12.01
C ALA A 33 -3.19 -3.43 -13.32
N GLN A 34 -4.29 -4.17 -13.27
CA GLN A 34 -5.21 -4.36 -14.41
C GLN A 34 -5.86 -3.05 -14.89
N ASN A 35 -6.01 -2.07 -14.00
CA ASN A 35 -6.46 -0.72 -14.34
C ASN A 35 -5.32 0.17 -14.86
N GLY A 36 -4.13 -0.38 -15.11
CA GLY A 36 -3.00 0.33 -15.71
C GLY A 36 -2.09 1.04 -14.70
N HIS A 37 -2.28 0.87 -13.40
CA HIS A 37 -1.44 1.47 -12.37
C HIS A 37 -0.16 0.66 -12.12
N GLN A 38 0.87 1.30 -11.56
CA GLN A 38 2.01 0.59 -10.98
C GLN A 38 1.71 0.27 -9.52
N VAL A 39 2.00 -0.95 -9.07
CA VAL A 39 1.59 -1.45 -7.77
C VAL A 39 2.76 -2.06 -7.02
N ARG A 40 3.01 -1.56 -5.81
CA ARG A 40 3.95 -2.14 -4.84
C ARG A 40 3.20 -2.90 -3.78
N LEU A 41 3.50 -4.18 -3.63
CA LEU A 41 3.02 -5.01 -2.53
C LEU A 41 4.09 -5.05 -1.44
N LEU A 42 3.80 -4.53 -0.25
CA LEU A 42 4.68 -4.63 0.92
C LEU A 42 4.12 -5.66 1.91
N ASP A 43 4.88 -6.72 2.17
CA ASP A 43 4.51 -7.73 3.15
C ASP A 43 5.73 -8.51 3.67
N ILE A 44 5.61 -9.09 4.86
CA ILE A 44 6.59 -10.01 5.43
C ILE A 44 6.55 -11.38 4.71
N ALA A 45 5.36 -11.78 4.26
CA ALA A 45 5.13 -13.04 3.57
C ALA A 45 5.03 -12.79 2.06
N GLU A 46 5.75 -13.58 1.28
CA GLU A 46 5.63 -13.55 -0.18
C GLU A 46 4.24 -14.01 -0.61
N PRO A 47 3.64 -13.38 -1.64
CA PRO A 47 2.36 -13.82 -2.17
C PRO A 47 2.48 -15.23 -2.74
N VAL A 48 1.45 -16.05 -2.51
CA VAL A 48 1.36 -17.40 -3.10
C VAL A 48 0.99 -17.39 -4.59
N TRP A 49 0.55 -16.24 -5.10
CA TRP A 49 0.15 -16.01 -6.48
C TRP A 49 1.25 -15.27 -7.23
N GLU A 50 1.39 -15.56 -8.53
CA GLU A 50 2.35 -14.89 -9.40
C GLU A 50 1.99 -13.41 -9.61
N LEU A 51 3.00 -12.55 -9.61
CA LEU A 51 2.84 -11.12 -9.88
C LEU A 51 2.46 -10.89 -11.35
N GLU A 52 1.51 -9.98 -11.58
CA GLU A 52 1.14 -9.54 -12.93
C GLU A 52 2.00 -8.34 -13.38
N ASP A 53 1.96 -8.03 -14.68
CA ASP A 53 2.64 -6.86 -15.23
C ASP A 53 2.24 -5.57 -14.50
N GLY A 54 3.22 -4.79 -14.09
CA GLY A 54 3.00 -3.56 -13.32
C GLY A 54 2.89 -3.78 -11.81
N MET A 55 3.06 -5.01 -11.32
CA MET A 55 3.19 -5.31 -9.89
C MET A 55 4.66 -5.56 -9.52
N GLU A 56 5.07 -5.07 -8.35
CA GLU A 56 6.33 -5.39 -7.71
C GLU A 56 6.09 -5.78 -6.24
N PHE A 57 6.90 -6.71 -5.73
CA PHE A 57 6.84 -7.15 -4.34
C PHE A 57 8.07 -6.69 -3.57
N ILE A 58 7.83 -6.05 -2.44
CA ILE A 58 8.85 -5.60 -1.49
C ILE A 58 8.68 -6.43 -0.23
N LYS A 59 9.68 -7.27 0.06
CA LYS A 59 9.69 -8.08 1.27
C LYS A 59 10.11 -7.24 2.46
N GLY A 60 9.24 -7.09 3.45
CA GLY A 60 9.59 -6.41 4.69
C GLY A 60 8.40 -6.12 5.59
N SER A 61 8.70 -5.66 6.79
CA SER A 61 7.69 -5.38 7.79
C SER A 61 7.21 -3.94 7.72
N VAL A 62 5.90 -3.74 7.88
CA VAL A 62 5.29 -2.38 7.97
C VAL A 62 5.76 -1.58 9.19
N VAL A 63 6.40 -2.23 10.17
CA VAL A 63 6.99 -1.55 11.32
C VAL A 63 8.43 -1.07 11.06
N ASP A 64 9.05 -1.55 9.98
CA ASP A 64 10.36 -1.07 9.54
C ASP A 64 10.20 0.23 8.75
N LYS A 65 10.56 1.34 9.39
CA LYS A 65 10.41 2.68 8.82
C LYS A 65 11.21 2.87 7.53
N THR A 66 12.36 2.21 7.40
CA THR A 66 13.23 2.34 6.22
C THR A 66 12.58 1.68 5.02
N ILE A 67 12.07 0.45 5.20
CA ILE A 67 11.37 -0.29 4.16
C ILE A 67 10.07 0.41 3.77
N VAL A 68 9.32 0.94 4.74
CA VAL A 68 8.10 1.69 4.45
C VAL A 68 8.43 2.97 3.65
N ALA A 69 9.48 3.70 4.01
CA ALA A 69 9.90 4.89 3.29
C ALA A 69 10.25 4.60 1.82
N GLU A 70 11.01 3.52 1.58
CA GLU A 70 11.33 3.03 0.23
C GLU A 70 10.06 2.64 -0.53
N ALA A 71 9.17 1.88 0.10
CA ALA A 71 7.93 1.41 -0.54
C ALA A 71 7.03 2.58 -0.97
N ILE A 72 6.92 3.64 -0.17
CA ILE A 72 6.06 4.80 -0.45
C ILE A 72 6.71 5.87 -1.33
N GLU A 73 7.98 5.74 -1.68
CA GLU A 73 8.69 6.76 -2.45
C GLU A 73 8.07 6.96 -3.84
N GLY A 74 7.57 8.15 -4.13
CA GLY A 74 6.86 8.44 -5.39
C GLY A 74 5.45 7.84 -5.50
N ALA A 75 4.95 7.20 -4.44
CA ALA A 75 3.60 6.67 -4.39
C ALA A 75 2.55 7.79 -4.38
N SER A 76 1.50 7.63 -5.17
CA SER A 76 0.34 8.52 -5.19
C SER A 76 -0.70 8.12 -4.13
N VAL A 77 -0.82 6.81 -3.86
CA VAL A 77 -1.80 6.25 -2.92
C VAL A 77 -1.18 5.10 -2.13
N VAL A 78 -1.47 5.03 -0.84
CA VAL A 78 -1.10 3.92 0.04
C VAL A 78 -2.35 3.29 0.64
N TYR A 79 -2.49 1.98 0.49
CA TYR A 79 -3.54 1.16 1.07
C TYR A 79 -2.95 0.36 2.23
N HIS A 80 -3.48 0.59 3.43
CA HIS A 80 -3.07 -0.18 4.59
C HIS A 80 -3.97 -1.42 4.75
N MET A 81 -3.48 -2.60 4.34
CA MET A 81 -4.16 -3.89 4.51
C MET A 81 -3.34 -4.88 5.33
N ALA A 82 -2.20 -4.45 5.88
CA ALA A 82 -1.45 -5.24 6.84
C ALA A 82 -2.30 -5.39 8.09
N SER A 83 -2.63 -6.63 8.42
CA SER A 83 -3.26 -7.00 9.66
C SER A 83 -2.41 -8.07 10.30
N TYR A 84 -2.30 -8.03 11.62
CA TYR A 84 -1.85 -9.19 12.37
C TYR A 84 -2.94 -10.26 12.22
N GLY A 85 -2.80 -11.14 11.22
CA GLY A 85 -3.77 -12.19 10.98
C GLY A 85 -3.91 -13.06 12.22
N MET A 86 -5.13 -13.53 12.50
CA MET A 86 -5.46 -14.53 13.52
C MET A 86 -4.87 -15.91 13.18
N SER A 87 -3.60 -15.99 12.78
CA SER A 87 -2.86 -17.24 12.80
C SER A 87 -2.67 -17.60 14.28
N GLY A 88 -3.32 -18.68 14.72
CA GLY A 88 -3.55 -19.01 16.14
C GLY A 88 -2.32 -19.37 16.98
N LYS A 89 -1.19 -18.69 16.83
CA LYS A 89 0.05 -18.96 17.58
C LYS A 89 0.76 -17.74 18.20
N SER A 90 0.20 -16.54 18.16
CA SER A 90 0.78 -15.41 18.92
C SER A 90 -0.26 -14.40 19.39
N GLN A 91 -1.18 -14.86 20.25
CA GLN A 91 -1.87 -13.96 21.17
C GLN A 91 -0.95 -13.71 22.37
N ASN A 92 0.03 -12.82 22.24
CA ASN A 92 0.78 -12.32 23.40
C ASN A 92 1.45 -10.99 23.05
N PHE A 93 0.66 -9.93 22.89
CA PHE A 93 1.09 -8.57 23.26
C PHE A 93 -0.16 -7.73 23.51
N SER A 94 -0.63 -7.81 24.74
CA SER A 94 -1.60 -6.88 25.31
C SER A 94 -0.96 -5.48 25.34
N LEU A 95 -1.77 -4.47 25.02
CA LEU A 95 -1.55 -3.06 25.32
C LEU A 95 -0.51 -2.29 24.49
N GLU A 96 -0.74 -2.11 23.18
CA GLU A 96 -0.32 -0.86 22.49
C GLU A 96 -1.04 -0.60 21.15
N GLN A 97 -2.25 -1.15 20.95
CA GLN A 97 -2.98 -0.98 19.68
C GLN A 97 -3.66 0.39 19.52
N ASP A 98 -3.66 1.26 20.53
CA ASP A 98 -4.32 2.57 20.48
C ASP A 98 -3.38 3.74 20.10
N SER A 99 -2.08 3.48 19.91
CA SER A 99 -1.07 4.50 19.60
C SER A 99 -0.45 4.36 18.19
N LEU A 100 -0.65 3.23 17.51
CA LEU A 100 -0.04 2.93 16.20
C LEU A 100 -0.86 3.38 14.99
N SER A 101 -2.18 3.59 15.14
CA SER A 101 -3.00 4.27 14.12
C SER A 101 -2.61 5.74 13.92
N ARG A 102 -1.87 6.33 14.87
CA ARG A 102 -1.34 7.71 14.83
C ARG A 102 0.15 7.83 14.53
N LYS A 103 0.87 6.73 14.28
CA LYS A 103 2.33 6.77 14.05
C LYS A 103 2.78 6.09 12.76
N PHE A 104 2.02 6.26 11.67
CA PHE A 104 2.71 6.49 10.40
C PHE A 104 3.45 7.83 10.53
N PRO A 105 4.64 8.01 9.94
CA PRO A 105 5.37 9.26 10.07
C PRO A 105 4.50 10.44 9.63
N GLU A 106 3.90 11.14 10.60
CA GLU A 106 3.37 12.50 10.44
C GLU A 106 4.47 13.48 10.01
N ASP A 107 5.72 13.01 10.03
CA ASP A 107 6.91 13.69 9.53
C ASP A 107 7.21 13.44 8.06
N ALA A 108 6.27 12.90 7.26
CA ALA A 108 6.21 13.25 5.84
C ALA A 108 5.77 14.73 5.69
N LYS A 109 6.49 15.62 6.38
CA LYS A 109 6.34 17.05 6.25
C LYS A 109 6.77 17.43 4.84
N ALA A 110 5.92 18.24 4.25
CA ALA A 110 6.08 18.84 2.96
C ALA A 110 7.23 19.85 2.99
N ASP A 111 8.46 19.37 3.01
CA ASP A 111 9.65 20.21 3.00
C ASP A 111 10.14 20.32 1.56
N ASN A 112 9.48 21.17 0.77
CA ASN A 112 9.98 21.76 -0.48
C ASN A 112 10.54 20.82 -1.59
N LEU A 113 10.28 19.51 -1.54
CA LEU A 113 10.84 18.52 -2.46
C LEU A 113 9.77 17.85 -3.34
N GLY A 114 8.83 18.62 -3.92
CA GLY A 114 7.95 18.12 -5.00
C GLY A 114 7.08 16.88 -4.73
N LEU A 115 7.05 16.37 -3.49
CA LEU A 115 6.28 15.19 -3.07
C LEU A 115 4.79 15.53 -3.10
N ARG A 116 4.09 15.08 -4.14
CA ARG A 116 2.62 15.04 -4.14
C ARG A 116 2.20 14.20 -2.94
N THR A 117 1.41 14.78 -2.04
CA THR A 117 0.97 14.13 -0.80
C THR A 117 0.28 12.82 -1.13
N ALA A 118 0.89 11.69 -0.79
CA ALA A 118 0.28 10.38 -1.01
C ALA A 118 -1.03 10.31 -0.19
N ARG A 119 -2.15 10.02 -0.85
CA ARG A 119 -3.42 9.83 -0.12
C ARG A 119 -3.40 8.45 0.53
N ILE A 120 -3.33 8.40 1.85
CA ILE A 120 -3.48 7.15 2.60
C ILE A 120 -4.97 6.81 2.65
N ARG A 121 -5.36 5.67 2.07
CA ARG A 121 -6.70 5.11 2.22
C ARG A 121 -6.65 3.93 3.17
N PHE A 122 -7.24 4.11 4.34
CA PHE A 122 -7.59 2.99 5.22
C PHE A 122 -8.85 2.34 4.66
N MET A 123 -8.71 1.12 4.12
CA MET A 123 -9.84 0.25 3.86
C MET A 123 -10.03 -0.60 5.11
N THR A 124 -11.01 -0.24 5.93
CA THR A 124 -11.47 -1.10 7.02
C THR A 124 -12.22 -2.28 6.39
N CYS A 125 -11.78 -3.49 6.70
CA CYS A 125 -12.46 -4.75 6.34
C CYS A 125 -13.85 -4.84 6.99
#